data_AF-A0A7S4MMP5-F1
#
_entry.id   AF-A0A7S4MMP5-F1
#
_cell.length_a   1.000
_cell.length_b   1.000
_cell.length_c   1.000
_cell.angle_alpha   90.00
_cell.angle_beta   90.00
_cell.angle_gamma   90.00
#
_symmetry.space_group_name_H-M   'P 1'
#
loop_
_entity.id
_entity.type
_entity.pdbx_description
1 polymer ?
#
loop_
_entity_poly.entity_id
_entity_poly.type
_entity_poly.pdbx_seq_one_letter_code
_entity_poly.pdbx_strand_id
1 'polypeptide(L)'
;TASVVFFPKLCAQATTYKKQTFKSQPTRLRIQLSLVNKMQRLFLLLSISSAAAFVAPPGKSSFTVARPAFSVLGARKSDDDGDVVQKQTALSVGTFVEFSEKGRVHIGKIEGSEHKAKGGARYDVVDGEGKLFHIGDKAVNFSTQAPFTRPEADKLFHQLEEAQHASEVDLQAQLDVSPDLLEMAWEEAASEEEETHQLTPKSFIDLIHSHAASPLESYMAWRLLKTDMAHVFFRDMKENGRVVAFKAKARKAVDNAKSAFCSKEENQEKYDICFV
;
A
#
# COMPACT_ATOMS: atom_id res chain seq x y z
N THR A 1 33.73 60.72 -8.20
CA THR A 1 34.10 60.45 -9.61
C THR A 1 33.30 59.26 -10.08
N ALA A 2 32.38 59.51 -11.02
CA ALA A 2 31.32 58.60 -11.40
C ALA A 2 31.83 57.51 -12.35
N SER A 3 31.56 56.25 -12.03
CA SER A 3 31.80 55.11 -12.92
C SER A 3 30.53 54.80 -13.70
N VAL A 4 30.57 55.13 -14.99
CA VAL A 4 29.54 54.82 -15.98
C VAL A 4 29.75 53.37 -16.42
N VAL A 5 28.82 52.48 -16.09
CA VAL A 5 28.80 51.10 -16.60
C VAL A 5 27.80 51.01 -17.75
N PHE A 6 28.34 50.67 -18.92
CA PHE A 6 27.64 50.44 -20.18
C PHE A 6 26.80 49.15 -20.10
N PHE A 7 25.50 49.24 -20.41
CA PHE A 7 24.63 48.09 -20.69
C PHE A 7 24.57 47.86 -22.21
N PRO A 8 24.94 46.68 -22.74
CA PRO A 8 24.53 46.29 -24.08
C PRO A 8 23.14 45.65 -24.06
N LYS A 9 22.27 46.19 -24.93
CA LYS A 9 21.00 45.62 -25.39
C LYS A 9 21.17 44.14 -25.77
N LEU A 10 20.40 43.25 -25.14
CA LEU A 10 20.10 41.93 -25.67
C LEU A 10 18.78 41.98 -26.43
N CYS A 11 18.87 41.65 -27.71
CA CYS A 11 17.77 41.51 -28.65
C CYS A 11 16.77 40.43 -28.17
N ALA A 12 15.50 40.81 -28.18
CA ALA A 12 14.37 39.89 -28.17
C ALA A 12 14.38 39.04 -29.46
N GLN A 13 14.44 37.72 -29.33
CA GLN A 13 14.07 36.79 -30.39
C GLN A 13 12.68 36.25 -30.09
N ALA A 14 11.72 36.70 -30.90
CA ALA A 14 10.36 36.16 -30.93
C ALA A 14 10.38 34.80 -31.62
N THR A 15 10.14 33.73 -30.88
CA THR A 15 9.87 32.40 -31.44
C THR A 15 8.38 32.27 -31.72
N THR A 16 8.04 32.29 -33.00
CA THR A 16 6.71 31.99 -33.53
C THR A 16 6.43 30.50 -33.38
N TYR A 17 5.69 30.12 -32.32
CA TYR A 17 5.16 28.76 -32.19
C TYR A 17 3.97 28.55 -33.12
N LYS A 18 4.17 27.69 -34.12
CA LYS A 18 3.18 27.25 -35.10
C LYS A 18 2.20 26.29 -34.41
N LYS A 19 0.94 26.69 -34.33
CA LYS A 19 -0.19 25.90 -33.80
C LYS A 19 -0.43 24.69 -34.72
N GLN A 20 0.10 23.52 -34.37
CA GLN A 20 -0.24 22.26 -35.04
C GLN A 20 -1.53 21.72 -34.42
N THR A 21 -2.62 21.81 -35.18
CA THR A 21 -3.89 21.14 -34.89
C THR A 21 -3.72 19.64 -35.12
N PHE A 22 -3.60 18.87 -34.03
CA PHE A 22 -3.60 17.41 -34.09
C PHE A 22 -5.05 16.94 -34.23
N LYS A 23 -5.37 16.39 -35.41
CA LYS A 23 -6.67 15.77 -35.68
C LYS A 23 -6.79 14.50 -34.83
N SER A 24 -7.85 14.45 -34.04
CA SER A 24 -8.33 13.27 -33.31
C SER A 24 -8.46 12.07 -34.25
N GLN A 25 -7.75 10.98 -33.96
CA GLN A 25 -8.04 9.67 -34.52
C GLN A 25 -8.87 8.84 -33.52
N PRO A 26 -9.82 8.03 -34.01
CA PRO A 26 -10.81 7.37 -33.19
C PRO A 26 -10.25 6.15 -32.45
N THR A 27 -10.64 6.06 -31.19
CA THR A 27 -10.64 4.90 -30.29
C THR A 27 -11.07 3.60 -30.99
N ARG A 28 -10.11 2.77 -31.40
CA ARG A 28 -10.38 1.37 -31.81
C ARG A 28 -9.22 0.39 -31.60
N LEU A 29 -8.46 0.56 -30.50
CA LEU A 29 -7.34 -0.34 -30.15
C LEU A 29 -7.29 -0.75 -28.66
N ARG A 30 -8.38 -0.62 -27.90
CA ARG A 30 -8.41 -0.93 -26.46
C ARG A 30 -8.89 -2.35 -26.07
N ILE A 31 -9.12 -3.27 -27.03
CA ILE A 31 -9.70 -4.61 -26.71
C ILE A 31 -8.71 -5.76 -26.89
N GLN A 32 -7.50 -5.55 -27.43
CA GLN A 32 -6.59 -6.67 -27.76
C GLN A 32 -5.44 -6.91 -26.77
N LEU A 33 -5.30 -6.13 -25.69
CA LEU A 33 -4.22 -6.36 -24.70
C LEU A 33 -4.65 -7.12 -23.43
N SER A 34 -5.94 -7.26 -23.11
CA SER A 34 -6.36 -7.98 -21.88
C SER A 34 -6.34 -9.52 -22.02
N LEU A 35 -6.28 -10.05 -23.24
CA LEU A 35 -6.30 -11.49 -23.50
C LEU A 35 -4.93 -12.16 -23.38
N VAL A 36 -3.82 -11.42 -23.57
CA VAL A 36 -2.47 -12.01 -23.57
C VAL A 36 -1.99 -12.29 -22.13
N ASN A 37 -2.34 -11.45 -21.15
CA ASN A 37 -1.94 -11.66 -19.75
C ASN A 37 -2.74 -12.75 -19.01
N LYS A 38 -3.99 -13.05 -19.43
CA LYS A 38 -4.78 -14.13 -18.81
C LYS A 38 -4.32 -15.54 -19.22
N MET A 39 -3.70 -15.72 -20.39
CA MET A 39 -3.22 -17.04 -20.83
C MET A 39 -1.91 -17.49 -20.18
N GLN A 40 -1.10 -16.58 -19.63
CA GLN A 40 0.19 -16.95 -19.03
C GLN A 40 0.05 -17.46 -17.58
N ARG A 41 -1.05 -17.13 -16.89
CA ARG A 41 -1.34 -17.62 -15.52
C ARG A 41 -2.08 -18.96 -15.49
N LEU A 42 -2.64 -19.42 -16.61
CA LEU A 42 -3.36 -20.70 -16.66
C LEU A 42 -2.44 -21.92 -16.89
N PHE A 43 -1.17 -21.72 -17.23
CA PHE A 43 -0.24 -22.82 -17.55
C PHE A 43 0.60 -23.34 -16.36
N LEU A 44 0.37 -22.86 -15.13
CA LEU A 44 1.15 -23.23 -13.94
C LEU A 44 0.42 -24.14 -12.93
N LEU A 45 -0.74 -24.72 -13.30
CA LEU A 45 -1.53 -25.61 -12.43
C LEU A 45 -1.60 -27.08 -12.89
N LEU A 46 -0.70 -27.54 -13.76
CA LEU A 46 -0.55 -28.97 -14.05
C LEU A 46 0.91 -29.40 -13.95
N SER A 47 1.14 -30.49 -13.21
CA SER A 47 2.41 -31.12 -12.79
C SER A 47 2.90 -30.60 -11.43
N ILE A 48 3.04 -31.41 -10.37
CA ILE A 48 3.50 -32.80 -10.29
C ILE A 48 2.77 -33.50 -9.13
N SER A 49 2.03 -34.56 -9.43
CA SER A 49 1.71 -35.62 -8.46
C SER A 49 2.74 -36.73 -8.63
N SER A 50 3.46 -37.07 -7.55
CA SER A 50 4.17 -38.34 -7.44
C SER A 50 4.26 -38.71 -5.96
N ALA A 51 3.51 -39.75 -5.62
CA ALA A 51 3.45 -40.37 -4.31
C ALA A 51 4.73 -41.15 -4.02
N ALA A 52 5.23 -41.06 -2.78
CA ALA A 52 6.17 -42.04 -2.23
C ALA A 52 5.57 -42.61 -0.94
N ALA A 53 5.12 -43.86 -1.02
CA ALA A 53 4.67 -44.66 0.10
C ALA A 53 5.90 -45.16 0.87
N PHE A 54 6.04 -44.78 2.14
CA PHE A 54 6.96 -45.43 3.08
C PHE A 54 6.18 -46.33 4.03
N VAL A 55 6.49 -47.61 3.94
CA VAL A 55 6.03 -48.70 4.78
C VAL A 55 6.70 -48.61 6.14
N ALA A 56 5.93 -48.61 7.23
CA ALA A 56 6.44 -48.77 8.60
C ALA A 56 5.82 -50.04 9.24
N PRO A 57 6.63 -50.91 9.88
CA PRO A 57 6.18 -52.18 10.43
C PRO A 57 5.59 -52.06 11.86
N PRO A 58 4.73 -53.01 12.30
CA PRO A 58 4.14 -53.00 13.63
C PRO A 58 5.04 -53.69 14.66
N GLY A 59 5.45 -52.97 15.70
CA GLY A 59 6.09 -53.50 16.90
C GLY A 59 5.12 -53.60 18.08
N LYS A 60 4.95 -54.80 18.63
CA LYS A 60 4.14 -55.12 19.82
C LYS A 60 5.00 -55.09 21.09
N SER A 61 4.44 -54.62 22.21
CA SER A 61 4.56 -55.14 23.60
C SER A 61 4.03 -54.05 24.56
N SER A 62 2.91 -54.22 25.26
CA SER A 62 2.59 -55.08 26.43
C SER A 62 2.95 -54.46 27.79
N PHE A 63 1.90 -54.33 28.61
CA PHE A 63 1.82 -54.48 30.08
C PHE A 63 1.79 -53.24 31.02
N THR A 64 0.55 -52.87 31.40
CA THR A 64 -0.05 -52.63 32.76
C THR A 64 0.70 -51.84 33.84
N VAL A 65 -0.03 -50.99 34.59
CA VAL A 65 -0.69 -51.30 35.89
C VAL A 65 -1.58 -50.11 36.30
N ALA A 66 -2.65 -50.42 37.03
CA ALA A 66 -3.81 -49.58 37.29
C ALA A 66 -3.83 -48.86 38.66
N ARG A 67 -4.75 -47.87 38.75
CA ARG A 67 -5.56 -47.39 39.91
C ARG A 67 -4.99 -46.31 40.87
N PRO A 68 -5.84 -45.56 41.61
CA PRO A 68 -7.25 -45.20 41.39
C PRO A 68 -7.56 -43.68 41.56
N ALA A 69 -8.86 -43.38 41.44
CA ALA A 69 -9.56 -42.11 41.34
C ALA A 69 -9.40 -41.11 42.49
N PHE A 70 -9.49 -39.82 42.14
CA PHE A 70 -10.25 -38.84 42.91
C PHE A 70 -11.01 -37.93 41.94
N SER A 71 -12.33 -38.10 41.91
CA SER A 71 -13.28 -37.21 41.24
C SER A 71 -13.57 -36.01 42.13
N VAL A 72 -13.30 -34.79 41.63
CA VAL A 72 -13.94 -33.57 42.14
C VAL A 72 -14.55 -32.84 40.94
N LEU A 73 -15.87 -32.71 41.01
CA LEU A 73 -16.68 -31.92 40.08
C LEU A 73 -16.20 -30.47 40.07
N GLY A 74 -15.81 -30.01 38.90
CA GLY A 74 -15.59 -28.61 38.59
C GLY A 74 -15.80 -28.41 37.10
N ALA A 75 -17.06 -28.34 36.67
CA ALA A 75 -17.44 -28.02 35.31
C ALA A 75 -16.93 -26.61 34.97
N ARG A 76 -15.73 -26.53 34.40
CA ARG A 76 -15.30 -25.41 33.58
C ARG A 76 -15.26 -25.91 32.15
N LYS A 77 -16.26 -25.48 31.40
CA LYS A 77 -16.36 -25.54 29.96
C LYS A 77 -15.03 -25.07 29.36
N SER A 78 -14.21 -26.02 28.92
CA SER A 78 -13.05 -25.76 28.08
C SER A 78 -13.58 -25.67 26.65
N ASP A 79 -13.99 -24.45 26.28
CA ASP A 79 -14.11 -24.08 24.88
C ASP A 79 -12.67 -24.04 24.32
N ASP A 80 -12.18 -25.19 23.86
CA ASP A 80 -10.99 -25.32 23.01
C ASP A 80 -11.44 -25.06 21.57
N ASP A 81 -11.85 -23.82 21.31
CA ASP A 81 -11.81 -23.26 19.96
C ASP A 81 -10.45 -22.60 19.87
N GLY A 82 -9.48 -23.34 19.34
CA GLY A 82 -8.20 -22.83 18.90
C GLY A 82 -8.41 -21.89 17.73
N ASP A 83 -8.96 -20.70 18.02
CA ASP A 83 -8.89 -19.56 17.14
C ASP A 83 -7.40 -19.30 16.92
N VAL A 84 -6.92 -19.66 15.74
CA VAL A 84 -5.60 -19.28 15.26
C VAL A 84 -5.66 -17.77 15.11
N VAL A 85 -5.48 -17.07 16.23
CA VAL A 85 -5.22 -15.63 16.25
C VAL A 85 -4.00 -15.49 15.36
N GLN A 86 -4.21 -15.04 14.12
CA GLN A 86 -3.16 -14.66 13.20
C GLN A 86 -2.26 -13.70 13.98
N LYS A 87 -1.19 -14.26 14.53
CA LYS A 87 -0.28 -13.57 15.41
C LYS A 87 0.48 -12.65 14.49
N GLN A 88 -0.02 -11.42 14.39
CA GLN A 88 0.46 -10.41 13.49
C GLN A 88 1.99 -10.41 13.51
N THR A 89 2.59 -10.53 12.33
CA THR A 89 4.04 -10.47 12.19
C THR A 89 4.46 -9.09 12.68
N ALA A 90 5.03 -9.04 13.88
CA ALA A 90 5.50 -7.79 14.44
C ALA A 90 6.57 -7.22 13.52
N LEU A 91 6.63 -5.89 13.42
CA LEU A 91 7.59 -5.23 12.55
C LEU A 91 9.00 -5.51 13.03
N SER A 92 9.87 -5.90 12.11
CA SER A 92 11.27 -6.20 12.40
C SER A 92 12.05 -4.92 12.66
N VAL A 93 13.09 -5.05 13.49
CA VAL A 93 14.12 -4.01 13.63
C VAL A 93 14.71 -3.70 12.26
N GLY A 94 14.93 -2.41 11.98
CA GLY A 94 15.41 -1.91 10.69
C GLY A 94 14.30 -1.48 9.71
N THR A 95 13.04 -1.78 10.00
CA THR A 95 11.90 -1.35 9.16
C THR A 95 11.72 0.16 9.22
N PHE A 96 11.46 0.80 8.09
CA PHE A 96 11.04 2.20 8.01
C PHE A 96 9.54 2.31 8.21
N VAL A 97 9.12 3.26 9.03
CA VAL A 97 7.72 3.44 9.41
C VAL A 97 7.31 4.90 9.31
N GLU A 98 6.11 5.13 8.80
CA GLU A 98 5.39 6.38 9.05
C GLU A 98 4.50 6.18 10.27
N PHE A 99 4.59 7.09 11.24
CA PHE A 99 3.76 7.05 12.44
C PHE A 99 3.23 8.43 12.81
N SER A 100 2.17 8.45 13.60
CA SER A 100 1.60 9.68 14.13
C SER A 100 1.82 9.81 15.63
N GLU A 101 2.35 10.95 16.05
CA GLU A 101 2.48 11.30 17.46
C GLU A 101 1.97 12.73 17.69
N LYS A 102 1.05 12.91 18.65
CA LYS A 102 0.48 14.21 19.02
C LYS A 102 -0.04 15.01 17.81
N GLY A 103 -0.60 14.31 16.82
CA GLY A 103 -1.16 14.90 15.60
C GLY A 103 -0.12 15.29 14.54
N ARG A 104 1.17 15.04 14.76
CA ARG A 104 2.23 15.18 13.75
C ARG A 104 2.58 13.82 13.18
N VAL A 105 2.88 13.80 11.89
CA VAL A 105 3.32 12.61 11.18
C VAL A 105 4.83 12.65 11.08
N HIS A 106 5.47 11.52 11.34
CA HIS A 106 6.92 11.37 11.32
C HIS A 106 7.30 10.13 10.53
N ILE A 107 8.48 10.15 9.92
CA ILE A 107 9.13 8.97 9.36
C ILE A 107 10.31 8.63 10.25
N GLY A 108 10.46 7.34 10.55
CA GLY A 108 11.54 6.85 11.37
C GLY A 108 11.87 5.40 11.10
N LYS A 109 12.97 4.95 11.70
CA LYS A 109 13.48 3.59 11.62
C LYS A 109 13.28 2.89 12.96
N ILE A 110 12.75 1.68 12.94
CA ILE A 110 12.64 0.84 14.14
C ILE A 110 14.04 0.39 14.57
N GLU A 111 14.46 0.76 15.77
CA GLU A 111 15.68 0.25 16.42
C GLU A 111 15.39 -0.88 17.41
N GLY A 112 14.22 -0.81 18.08
CA GLY A 112 13.82 -1.78 19.09
C GLY A 112 12.37 -2.22 18.92
N SER A 113 12.08 -3.48 19.25
CA SER A 113 10.72 -4.01 19.30
C SER A 113 10.49 -4.78 20.59
N GLU A 114 9.51 -4.38 21.38
CA GLU A 114 9.09 -5.06 22.59
C GLU A 114 7.71 -5.72 22.37
N HIS A 115 7.61 -7.03 22.65
CA HIS A 115 6.36 -7.76 22.58
C HIS A 115 5.74 -7.93 23.96
N LYS A 116 4.47 -7.53 24.10
CA LYS A 116 3.70 -7.75 25.32
C LYS A 116 3.06 -9.14 25.31
N ALA A 117 2.95 -9.74 26.50
CA ALA A 117 2.29 -11.04 26.69
C ALA A 117 0.85 -11.11 26.14
N LYS A 118 0.16 -9.97 26.01
CA LYS A 118 -1.20 -9.85 25.44
C LYS A 118 -1.24 -9.65 23.91
N GLY A 119 -0.14 -9.90 23.20
CA GLY A 119 -0.08 -9.84 21.73
C GLY A 119 0.09 -8.43 21.13
N GLY A 120 0.28 -7.40 21.95
CA GLY A 120 0.60 -6.06 21.45
C GLY A 120 2.11 -5.84 21.30
N ALA A 121 2.52 -5.06 20.30
CA ALA A 121 3.91 -4.63 20.11
C ALA A 121 4.10 -3.13 20.44
N ARG A 122 5.28 -2.80 20.96
CA ARG A 122 5.80 -1.43 21.07
C ARG A 122 7.11 -1.35 20.32
N TYR A 123 7.36 -0.20 19.71
CA TYR A 123 8.55 0.04 18.90
C TYR A 123 9.28 1.27 19.40
N ASP A 124 10.60 1.15 19.42
CA ASP A 124 11.53 2.24 19.62
C ASP A 124 11.95 2.71 18.23
N VAL A 125 11.54 3.91 17.86
CA VAL A 125 11.71 4.47 16.51
C VAL A 125 12.57 5.71 16.58
N VAL A 126 13.62 5.76 15.76
CA VAL A 126 14.49 6.93 15.61
C VAL A 126 14.12 7.66 14.33
N ASP A 127 13.85 8.96 14.39
CA ASP A 127 13.59 9.79 13.22
C ASP A 127 14.88 10.28 12.54
N GLY A 128 14.75 11.05 11.45
CA GLY A 128 15.89 11.65 10.75
C GLY A 128 16.69 12.66 11.59
N GLU A 129 16.09 13.21 12.64
CA GLU A 129 16.73 14.15 13.58
C GLU A 129 17.49 13.43 14.71
N GLY A 130 17.41 12.10 14.78
CA GLY A 130 18.01 11.28 15.84
C GLY A 130 17.20 11.25 17.13
N LYS A 131 15.94 11.70 17.10
CA LYS A 131 15.03 11.67 18.24
C LYS A 131 14.38 10.30 18.36
N LEU A 132 14.44 9.76 19.58
CA LEU A 132 13.82 8.48 19.92
C LEU A 132 12.35 8.66 20.31
N PHE A 133 11.50 7.82 19.73
CA PHE A 133 10.07 7.75 19.99
C PHE A 133 9.67 6.34 20.41
N HIS A 134 8.80 6.24 21.41
CA HIS A 134 8.25 4.98 21.90
C HIS A 134 6.79 4.86 21.47
N ILE A 135 6.54 4.15 20.38
CA ILE A 135 5.22 4.09 19.75
C ILE A 135 4.57 2.72 19.92
N GLY A 136 3.24 2.71 20.00
CA GLY A 136 2.47 1.47 19.96
C GLY A 136 2.22 0.99 18.54
N ASP A 137 1.93 -0.30 18.36
CA ASP A 137 1.67 -0.89 17.04
C ASP A 137 0.61 -0.12 16.23
N LYS A 138 -0.46 0.35 16.89
CA LYS A 138 -1.57 1.08 16.26
C LYS A 138 -1.21 2.49 15.78
N ALA A 139 -0.08 3.05 16.21
CA ALA A 139 0.35 4.40 15.83
C ALA A 139 1.09 4.42 14.48
N VAL A 140 1.51 3.25 14.00
CA VAL A 140 2.16 3.08 12.70
C VAL A 140 1.10 3.12 11.60
N ASN A 141 1.25 4.05 10.67
CA ASN A 141 0.35 4.22 9.53
C ASN A 141 0.78 3.37 8.33
N PHE A 142 2.09 3.34 8.07
CA PHE A 142 2.73 2.66 6.95
C PHE A 142 4.06 2.05 7.40
N SER A 143 4.45 0.94 6.77
CA SER A 143 5.74 0.30 7.03
C SER A 143 6.34 -0.25 5.74
N THR A 144 7.63 -0.07 5.56
CA THR A 144 8.40 -0.69 4.47
C THR A 144 9.76 -1.16 4.96
N GLN A 145 10.26 -2.24 4.38
CA GLN A 145 11.56 -2.78 4.75
C GLN A 145 12.66 -1.89 4.21
N ALA A 146 13.67 -1.63 5.04
CA ALA A 146 14.87 -0.93 4.58
C ALA A 146 15.69 -1.87 3.66
N PRO A 147 16.37 -1.33 2.64
CA PRO A 147 17.31 -2.08 1.84
C PRO A 147 18.50 -2.54 2.70
N PHE A 148 19.19 -3.59 2.25
CA PHE A 148 20.26 -4.24 3.02
C PHE A 148 21.50 -3.35 3.19
N THR A 149 21.76 -2.47 2.23
CA THR A 149 22.95 -1.61 2.28
C THR A 149 22.61 -0.28 2.96
N ARG A 150 23.51 0.16 3.86
CA ARG A 150 23.36 1.44 4.55
C ARG A 150 23.17 2.65 3.62
N PRO A 151 23.97 2.86 2.56
CA PRO A 151 23.82 4.05 1.73
C PRO A 151 22.49 4.08 0.96
N GLU A 152 21.98 2.92 0.52
CA GLU A 152 20.66 2.85 -0.12
C GLU A 152 19.54 3.08 0.89
N ALA A 153 19.72 2.61 2.14
CA ALA A 153 18.75 2.81 3.21
C ALA A 153 18.63 4.29 3.57
N ASP A 154 19.76 4.98 3.72
CA ASP A 154 19.81 6.42 4.01
C ASP A 154 19.20 7.23 2.84
N LYS A 155 19.48 6.83 1.60
CA LYS A 155 18.86 7.45 0.41
C LYS A 155 17.34 7.26 0.40
N LEU A 156 16.86 6.03 0.60
CA LEU A 156 15.43 5.73 0.63
C LEU A 156 14.76 6.49 1.78
N PHE A 157 15.40 6.58 2.94
CA PHE A 157 14.87 7.30 4.09
C PHE A 157 14.61 8.79 3.76
N HIS A 158 15.59 9.48 3.18
CA HIS A 158 15.40 10.87 2.76
C HIS A 158 14.34 11.03 1.66
N GLN A 159 14.27 10.08 0.72
CA GLN A 159 13.21 10.10 -0.30
C GLN A 159 11.82 9.91 0.32
N LEU A 160 11.70 9.10 1.37
CA LEU A 160 10.45 8.95 2.10
C LEU A 160 10.08 10.24 2.85
N GLU A 161 11.04 10.91 3.50
CA GLU A 161 10.81 12.22 4.15
C GLU A 161 10.34 13.27 3.15
N GLU A 162 11.01 13.38 1.99
CA GLU A 162 10.59 14.28 0.91
C GLU A 162 9.19 13.92 0.41
N ALA A 163 8.95 12.64 0.14
CA ALA A 163 7.65 12.13 -0.29
C ALA A 163 6.57 12.28 0.79
N GLN A 164 6.90 12.47 2.06
CA GLN A 164 5.93 12.76 3.14
C GLN A 164 5.37 14.20 3.02
N HIS A 165 6.20 15.13 2.56
CA HIS A 165 5.86 16.54 2.44
C HIS A 165 5.29 16.91 1.06
N ALA A 166 5.40 16.01 0.08
CA ALA A 166 4.84 16.19 -1.26
C ALA A 166 3.33 16.46 -1.23
N SER A 167 2.87 17.38 -2.08
CA SER A 167 1.44 17.65 -2.29
C SER A 167 0.79 16.53 -3.11
N GLU A 168 -0.54 16.48 -3.12
CA GLU A 168 -1.27 15.49 -3.93
C GLU A 168 -0.95 15.62 -5.43
N VAL A 169 -0.78 16.84 -5.93
CA VAL A 169 -0.45 17.09 -7.34
C VAL A 169 0.96 16.57 -7.66
N ASP A 170 1.90 16.77 -6.74
CA ASP A 170 3.26 16.25 -6.90
C ASP A 170 3.29 14.72 -6.85
N LEU A 171 2.50 14.10 -5.96
CA LEU A 171 2.37 12.63 -5.90
C LEU A 171 1.80 12.06 -7.20
N GLN A 172 0.76 12.68 -7.76
CA GLN A 172 0.19 12.28 -9.05
C GLN A 172 1.21 12.42 -10.18
N ALA A 173 1.96 13.52 -10.22
CA ALA A 173 2.98 13.75 -11.23
C ALA A 173 4.18 12.80 -11.10
N GLN A 174 4.66 12.53 -9.89
CA GLN A 174 5.78 11.62 -9.64
C GLN A 174 5.43 10.16 -9.94
N LEU A 175 4.18 9.78 -9.69
CA LEU A 175 3.68 8.45 -10.01
C LEU A 175 3.12 8.32 -11.44
N ASP A 176 3.01 9.41 -12.21
CA ASP A 176 2.30 9.42 -13.50
C ASP A 176 0.86 8.86 -13.41
N VAL A 177 0.16 9.17 -12.32
CA VAL A 177 -1.22 8.71 -12.06
C VAL A 177 -2.19 9.88 -12.20
N SER A 178 -3.03 9.81 -13.23
CA SER A 178 -4.14 10.75 -13.44
C SER A 178 -5.43 10.27 -12.75
N PRO A 179 -6.41 11.16 -12.53
CA PRO A 179 -7.75 10.78 -12.03
C PRO A 179 -8.43 9.70 -12.90
N ASP A 180 -8.24 9.74 -14.22
CA ASP A 180 -8.77 8.73 -15.14
C ASP A 180 -8.12 7.35 -14.91
N LEU A 181 -6.82 7.32 -14.59
CA LEU A 181 -6.12 6.08 -14.24
C LEU A 181 -6.62 5.51 -12.90
N LEU A 182 -6.94 6.37 -11.93
CA LEU A 182 -7.59 5.94 -10.69
C LEU A 182 -8.96 5.32 -10.95
N GLU A 183 -9.75 5.91 -11.85
CA GLU A 183 -11.05 5.35 -12.25
C GLU A 183 -10.91 3.99 -12.94
N MET A 184 -10.00 3.86 -13.90
CA MET A 184 -9.75 2.58 -14.58
C MET A 184 -9.24 1.50 -13.62
N ALA A 185 -8.34 1.86 -12.69
CA ALA A 185 -7.86 0.95 -11.66
C ALA A 185 -9.00 0.49 -10.73
N TRP A 186 -9.94 1.39 -10.42
CA TRP A 186 -11.14 1.06 -9.68
C TRP A 186 -12.07 0.12 -10.45
N GLU A 187 -12.30 0.37 -11.75
CA GLU A 187 -13.14 -0.50 -12.59
C GLU A 187 -12.58 -1.93 -12.67
N GLU A 188 -11.27 -2.07 -12.86
CA GLU A 188 -10.63 -3.39 -12.87
C GLU A 188 -10.79 -4.09 -11.51
N ALA A 189 -10.43 -3.42 -10.41
CA ALA A 189 -10.52 -3.97 -9.06
C ALA A 189 -11.96 -4.28 -8.62
N ALA A 190 -12.95 -3.56 -9.14
CA ALA A 190 -14.37 -3.82 -8.91
C ALA A 190 -14.90 -4.97 -9.79
N SER A 191 -14.27 -5.24 -10.93
CA SER A 191 -14.67 -6.31 -11.87
C SER A 191 -14.14 -7.69 -11.52
N GLU A 192 -13.05 -7.78 -10.75
CA GLU A 192 -12.52 -9.04 -10.26
C GLU A 192 -13.54 -9.68 -9.30
N GLU A 193 -14.20 -10.75 -9.75
CA GLU A 193 -15.18 -11.54 -8.98
C GLU A 193 -14.54 -12.35 -7.83
N GLU A 194 -13.21 -12.29 -7.67
CA GLU A 194 -12.49 -12.98 -6.59
C GLU A 194 -12.65 -12.23 -5.25
N GLU A 195 -13.03 -12.98 -4.21
CA GLU A 195 -13.60 -12.56 -2.92
C GLU A 195 -12.84 -11.48 -2.11
N THR A 196 -11.65 -11.04 -2.52
CA THR A 196 -10.88 -10.09 -1.70
C THR A 196 -11.09 -8.63 -2.08
N HIS A 197 -11.33 -8.25 -3.35
CA HIS A 197 -11.40 -6.84 -3.82
C HIS A 197 -10.35 -5.91 -3.16
N GLN A 198 -9.19 -6.47 -2.81
CA GLN A 198 -8.19 -5.84 -1.94
C GLN A 198 -7.05 -5.35 -2.79
N LEU A 199 -6.95 -4.04 -2.91
CA LEU A 199 -5.90 -3.35 -3.62
C LEU A 199 -4.85 -2.88 -2.61
N THR A 200 -3.66 -3.49 -2.64
CA THR A 200 -2.51 -2.98 -1.90
C THR A 200 -1.80 -1.87 -2.69
N PRO A 201 -1.03 -0.98 -2.05
CA PRO A 201 -0.24 0.02 -2.78
C PRO A 201 0.72 -0.58 -3.82
N LYS A 202 1.28 -1.77 -3.52
CA LYS A 202 2.16 -2.50 -4.43
C LYS A 202 1.39 -3.02 -5.65
N SER A 203 0.25 -3.66 -5.44
CA SER A 203 -0.58 -4.17 -6.53
C SER A 203 -1.19 -3.05 -7.37
N PHE A 204 -1.44 -1.87 -6.78
CA PHE A 204 -1.88 -0.69 -7.53
C PHE A 204 -0.84 -0.21 -8.54
N ILE A 205 0.42 -0.11 -8.13
CA ILE A 205 1.52 0.27 -9.04
C ILE A 205 1.75 -0.80 -10.11
N ASP A 206 1.68 -2.08 -9.74
CA ASP A 206 1.78 -3.19 -10.70
C ASP A 206 0.64 -3.13 -11.74
N LEU A 207 -0.59 -2.81 -11.30
CA LEU A 207 -1.74 -2.68 -12.18
C LEU A 207 -1.58 -1.54 -13.19
N ILE A 208 -1.12 -0.36 -12.76
CA ILE A 208 -1.02 0.82 -13.63
C ILE A 208 0.21 0.75 -14.55
N HIS A 209 1.36 0.39 -14.00
CA HIS A 209 2.64 0.50 -14.72
C HIS A 209 3.23 -0.83 -15.16
N SER A 210 2.59 -1.97 -14.84
CA SER A 210 3.04 -3.32 -15.22
C SER A 210 4.49 -3.64 -14.79
N HIS A 211 4.92 -3.09 -13.66
CA HIS A 211 6.22 -3.40 -13.05
C HIS A 211 6.10 -3.53 -11.54
N ALA A 212 7.06 -4.24 -10.94
CA ALA A 212 7.11 -4.43 -9.50
C ALA A 212 7.40 -3.11 -8.78
N ALA A 213 6.47 -2.69 -7.91
CA ALA A 213 6.57 -1.44 -7.17
C ALA A 213 7.83 -1.37 -6.30
N SER A 214 8.60 -0.29 -6.44
CA SER A 214 9.67 0.03 -5.50
C SER A 214 9.11 0.39 -4.12
N PRO A 215 9.92 0.33 -3.05
CA PRO A 215 9.51 0.75 -1.71
C PRO A 215 8.99 2.21 -1.66
N LEU A 216 9.60 3.10 -2.44
CA LEU A 216 9.21 4.51 -2.52
C LEU A 216 7.89 4.67 -3.27
N GLU A 217 7.72 4.03 -4.42
CA GLU A 217 6.45 4.07 -5.18
C GLU A 217 5.31 3.48 -4.36
N SER A 218 5.58 2.40 -3.62
CA SER A 218 4.60 1.81 -2.69
C SER A 218 4.15 2.80 -1.63
N TYR A 219 5.07 3.62 -1.10
CA TYR A 219 4.76 4.65 -0.13
C TYR A 219 3.97 5.81 -0.74
N MET A 220 4.42 6.33 -1.90
CA MET A 220 3.71 7.39 -2.62
C MET A 220 2.30 6.95 -3.03
N ALA A 221 2.16 5.70 -3.52
CA ALA A 221 0.87 5.11 -3.85
C ALA A 221 -0.04 5.01 -2.63
N TRP A 222 0.50 4.56 -1.50
CA TRP A 222 -0.26 4.52 -0.25
C TRP A 222 -0.72 5.90 0.19
N ARG A 223 0.12 6.94 0.07
CA ARG A 223 -0.27 8.33 0.35
C ARG A 223 -1.35 8.82 -0.61
N LEU A 224 -1.18 8.55 -1.91
CA LEU A 224 -2.14 8.91 -2.96
C LEU A 224 -3.50 8.24 -2.70
N LEU A 225 -3.52 6.95 -2.34
CA LEU A 225 -4.75 6.20 -2.06
C LEU A 225 -5.50 6.69 -0.80
N LYS A 226 -4.84 7.51 0.04
CA LYS A 226 -5.44 8.15 1.22
C LYS A 226 -5.92 9.58 0.98
N THR A 227 -5.78 10.13 -0.23
CA THR A 227 -6.31 11.45 -0.55
C THR A 227 -7.83 11.41 -0.69
N ASP A 228 -8.47 12.56 -0.54
CA ASP A 228 -9.92 12.70 -0.74
C ASP A 228 -10.36 12.22 -2.12
N MET A 229 -9.52 12.44 -3.15
CA MET A 229 -9.78 11.98 -4.52
C MET A 229 -9.80 10.46 -4.63
N ALA A 230 -8.76 9.77 -4.16
CA ALA A 230 -8.73 8.31 -4.20
C ALA A 230 -9.83 7.69 -3.34
N HIS A 231 -10.20 8.35 -2.24
CA HIS A 231 -11.33 7.98 -1.39
C HIS A 231 -12.69 8.11 -2.07
N VAL A 232 -12.81 8.72 -3.25
CA VAL A 232 -14.02 8.60 -4.08
C VAL A 232 -14.23 7.15 -4.53
N PHE A 233 -13.15 6.47 -4.90
CA PHE A 233 -13.16 5.14 -5.49
C PHE A 233 -12.88 4.02 -4.49
N PHE A 234 -12.01 4.28 -3.51
CA PHE A 234 -11.50 3.28 -2.60
C PHE A 234 -11.88 3.57 -1.15
N ARG A 235 -11.89 2.53 -0.31
CA ARG A 235 -12.08 2.63 1.14
C ARG A 235 -10.92 1.94 1.84
N ASP A 236 -10.37 2.58 2.86
CA ASP A 236 -9.35 1.99 3.73
C ASP A 236 -9.81 0.66 4.35
N MET A 237 -9.01 -0.39 4.16
CA MET A 237 -9.11 -1.64 4.92
C MET A 237 -8.11 -1.57 6.05
N LYS A 238 -8.63 -1.50 7.28
CA LYS A 238 -7.82 -1.41 8.48
C LYS A 238 -7.72 -2.76 9.16
N GLU A 239 -6.49 -3.22 9.37
CA GLU A 239 -6.19 -4.36 10.21
C GLU A 239 -5.44 -3.85 11.44
N ASN A 240 -6.00 -4.11 12.63
CA ASN A 240 -5.43 -3.69 13.92
C ASN A 240 -5.12 -2.18 14.03
N GLY A 241 -5.82 -1.35 13.26
CA GLY A 241 -5.67 0.10 13.25
C GLY A 241 -4.77 0.64 12.13
N ARG A 242 -4.12 -0.23 11.35
CA ARG A 242 -3.25 0.14 10.22
C ARG A 242 -3.96 -0.05 8.90
N VAL A 243 -3.72 0.83 7.93
CA VAL A 243 -4.25 0.67 6.58
C VAL A 243 -3.32 -0.27 5.81
N VAL A 244 -3.75 -1.52 5.61
CA VAL A 244 -2.95 -2.56 4.92
C VAL A 244 -3.30 -2.64 3.44
N ALA A 245 -4.58 -2.44 3.13
CA ALA A 245 -5.10 -2.49 1.77
C ALA A 245 -6.24 -1.48 1.60
N PHE A 246 -6.72 -1.35 0.37
CA PHE A 246 -7.82 -0.50 -0.02
C PHE A 246 -8.85 -1.35 -0.75
N LYS A 247 -10.12 -1.20 -0.40
CA LYS A 247 -11.21 -1.93 -1.04
C LYS A 247 -11.90 -1.03 -2.07
N ALA A 248 -12.08 -1.53 -3.29
CA ALA A 248 -12.87 -0.85 -4.31
C ALA A 248 -14.33 -0.67 -3.83
N LYS A 249 -14.88 0.53 -3.97
CA LYS A 249 -16.28 0.81 -3.65
C LYS A 249 -17.20 0.28 -4.73
N ALA A 250 -18.45 -0.06 -4.36
CA ALA A 250 -19.47 -0.40 -5.36
C ALA A 250 -19.80 0.83 -6.23
N ARG A 251 -20.18 0.62 -7.50
CA ARG A 251 -20.47 1.72 -8.45
C ARG A 251 -21.43 2.78 -7.89
N LYS A 252 -22.55 2.37 -7.30
CA LYS A 252 -23.49 3.30 -6.64
C LYS A 252 -22.84 4.14 -5.52
N ALA A 253 -21.90 3.57 -4.78
CA ALA A 253 -21.19 4.29 -3.72
C ALA A 253 -20.14 5.27 -4.30
N VAL A 254 -19.53 4.93 -5.45
CA VAL A 254 -18.66 5.84 -6.20
C VAL A 254 -19.47 7.01 -6.76
N ASP A 255 -20.62 6.78 -7.37
CA ASP A 255 -21.47 7.86 -7.91
C ASP A 255 -21.87 8.87 -6.82
N ASN A 256 -22.28 8.36 -5.65
CA ASN A 256 -22.58 9.19 -4.49
C ASN A 256 -21.35 9.96 -3.99
N ALA A 257 -20.20 9.30 -3.93
CA ALA A 257 -18.95 9.92 -3.49
C ALA A 257 -18.44 10.98 -4.48
N LYS A 258 -18.55 10.73 -5.80
CA LYS A 258 -18.26 11.70 -6.87
C LYS A 258 -19.14 12.93 -6.72
N SER A 259 -20.47 12.75 -6.58
CA SER A 259 -21.40 13.85 -6.39
C SER A 259 -21.05 14.70 -5.15
N ALA A 260 -20.74 14.07 -4.03
CA ALA A 260 -20.32 14.78 -2.82
C ALA A 260 -18.96 15.48 -2.99
N PHE A 261 -17.98 14.82 -3.61
CA PHE A 261 -16.65 15.36 -3.85
C PHE A 261 -16.69 16.59 -4.77
N CYS A 262 -17.47 16.50 -5.85
CA CYS A 262 -17.64 17.55 -6.85
C CYS A 262 -18.60 18.66 -6.41
N SER A 263 -19.27 18.54 -5.26
CA SER A 263 -20.04 19.65 -4.69
C SER A 263 -19.16 20.77 -4.10
N LYS A 264 -17.87 20.50 -3.89
CA LYS A 264 -16.89 21.50 -3.44
C LYS A 264 -16.35 22.26 -4.66
N GLU A 265 -16.46 23.59 -4.66
CA GLU A 265 -16.02 24.44 -5.79
C GLU A 265 -14.54 24.24 -6.15
N GLU A 266 -13.66 24.10 -5.16
CA GLU A 266 -12.22 23.83 -5.36
C GLU A 266 -11.97 22.56 -6.20
N ASN A 267 -12.80 21.54 -6.04
CA ASN A 267 -12.63 20.28 -6.75
C ASN A 267 -13.15 20.33 -8.18
N GLN A 268 -14.16 21.16 -8.46
CA GLN A 268 -14.74 21.29 -9.80
C GLN A 268 -13.72 21.88 -10.78
N GLU A 269 -12.96 22.89 -10.36
CA GLU A 269 -11.96 23.51 -11.23
C GLU A 269 -10.70 22.66 -11.38
N LYS A 270 -10.40 21.84 -10.38
CA LYS A 270 -9.13 21.11 -10.28
C LYS A 270 -9.16 19.73 -10.96
N TYR A 271 -10.31 19.07 -11.03
CA TYR A 271 -10.38 17.68 -11.45
C TYR A 271 -11.45 17.41 -12.51
N ASP A 272 -11.01 16.83 -13.63
CA ASP A 272 -11.86 16.52 -14.79
C ASP A 272 -12.98 15.50 -14.47
N ILE A 273 -12.80 14.71 -13.42
CA ILE A 273 -13.79 13.73 -12.93
C ILE A 273 -15.16 14.33 -12.57
N CYS A 274 -15.22 15.65 -12.37
CA CYS A 274 -16.43 16.36 -11.99
C CYS A 274 -17.29 16.83 -13.17
N PHE A 275 -16.84 16.67 -14.41
CA PHE A 275 -17.54 17.13 -15.63
C PHE A 275 -18.28 16.02 -16.39
N VAL A 276 -18.51 14.86 -15.77
CA VAL A 276 -19.21 13.71 -16.38
C VAL A 276 -20.72 13.78 -16.15
#